data_AF-A0A873QIX5-F1
#
_entry.id   AF-A0A873QIX5-F1
#
_cell.length_a   1.000
_cell.length_b   1.000
_cell.length_c   1.000
_cell.angle_alpha   90.00
_cell.angle_beta   90.00
_cell.angle_gamma   90.00
#
_symmetry.space_group_name_H-M   'P 1'
#
loop_
_entity.id
_entity.type
_entity.pdbx_description
1 polymer ?
#
loop_
_entity_poly.entity_id
_entity_poly.type
_entity_poly.pdbx_seq_one_letter_code
_entity_poly.pdbx_strand_id
1 'polypeptide(L)'
;MACKHFKNSYITGYMFRIYKSNYMPADTIPIIKGVPFRDIKQSYTGGSTDAYIPYGENIMCYDINSLYPAAIKKYKYPVGEFISFQNLNNLNINELESILNQNIFGFIDCEVDCPEDIRHPILKIRRDVRSYTVRTFSPVENFKGWFHSEEVKEAIKIGYKIKIISGYLFKEGNIFSSYIDDLYQIKMEADKNKDQIWRLISKNLMNSLYGRFGMVQYLLKTLVINNNDQVLSNYIEKSNIEDILELDNKLLIQFLPDNYNSLFYQEHCIDLDISISIASSVTAYRRILMMKYKNNLNYNLHYTDTDSLYISFNNNEDKTNFEANHVDPLKLGFLKIENNKMDNKFIPFDRFYFLAPKFYVAILNDSIDFTKTKIRGLQKLSDL
;
A
#
# COMPACT_ATOMS: atom_id res chain seq x y z
N MET A 1 -11.63 -8.04 -42.79
CA MET A 1 -12.47 -7.31 -41.80
C MET A 1 -12.74 -8.25 -40.64
N ALA A 2 -12.41 -8.03 -39.37
CA ALA A 2 -12.01 -6.84 -38.65
C ALA A 2 -11.06 -7.25 -37.50
N CYS A 3 -9.79 -6.86 -37.58
CA CYS A 3 -8.90 -6.77 -36.42
C CYS A 3 -8.90 -5.29 -35.98
N LYS A 4 -10.06 -4.79 -35.51
CA LYS A 4 -10.16 -3.45 -34.93
C LYS A 4 -9.75 -3.55 -33.47
N HIS A 5 -8.50 -3.18 -33.21
CA HIS A 5 -7.99 -2.63 -31.95
C HIS A 5 -8.14 -3.50 -30.68
N PHE A 6 -7.13 -4.31 -30.40
CA PHE A 6 -6.69 -4.50 -29.02
C PHE A 6 -6.15 -3.16 -28.49
N LYS A 7 -7.05 -2.26 -28.08
CA LYS A 7 -6.73 -0.92 -27.53
C LYS A 7 -6.16 -0.96 -26.10
N ASN A 8 -5.93 -2.16 -25.54
CA ASN A 8 -5.42 -2.37 -24.20
C ASN A 8 -4.24 -3.33 -24.23
N SER A 9 -3.03 -2.81 -24.16
CA SER A 9 -1.79 -3.62 -24.23
C SER A 9 -1.39 -4.25 -22.89
N TYR A 10 -2.13 -3.98 -21.81
CA TYR A 10 -1.74 -4.35 -20.44
C TYR A 10 -2.90 -5.00 -19.65
N ILE A 11 -2.55 -5.93 -18.77
CA ILE A 11 -3.49 -6.65 -17.89
C ILE A 11 -4.35 -5.70 -17.05
N THR A 12 -3.77 -4.57 -16.62
CA THR A 12 -4.46 -3.50 -15.86
C THR A 12 -5.57 -2.85 -16.69
N GLY A 13 -5.38 -2.64 -17.99
CA GLY A 13 -6.40 -2.08 -18.87
C GLY A 13 -7.56 -3.04 -19.11
N TYR A 14 -7.27 -4.34 -19.28
CA TYR A 14 -8.30 -5.37 -19.46
C TYR A 14 -9.11 -5.59 -18.18
N MET A 15 -8.42 -5.70 -17.04
CA MET A 15 -9.00 -5.78 -15.70
C MET A 15 -10.00 -4.65 -15.45
N PHE A 16 -9.60 -3.42 -15.73
CA PHE A 16 -10.43 -2.26 -15.43
C PHE A 16 -11.67 -2.18 -16.31
N ARG A 17 -11.59 -2.65 -17.57
CA ARG A 17 -12.76 -2.81 -18.43
C ARG A 17 -13.73 -3.85 -17.89
N ILE A 18 -13.23 -5.03 -17.46
CA ILE A 18 -14.10 -6.05 -16.83
C ILE A 18 -14.82 -5.44 -15.64
N TYR A 19 -14.09 -4.75 -14.76
CA TYR A 19 -14.69 -4.10 -13.60
C TYR A 19 -15.77 -3.08 -14.01
N LYS A 20 -15.44 -2.16 -14.93
CA LYS A 20 -16.40 -1.15 -15.42
C LYS A 20 -17.65 -1.74 -16.08
N SER A 21 -17.50 -2.80 -16.86
CA SER A 21 -18.61 -3.39 -17.63
C SER A 21 -19.53 -4.27 -16.79
N ASN A 22 -18.99 -4.99 -15.80
CA ASN A 22 -19.73 -6.04 -15.11
C ASN A 22 -20.02 -5.73 -13.64
N TYR A 23 -19.27 -4.82 -13.00
CA TYR A 23 -19.29 -4.65 -11.54
C TYR A 23 -19.52 -3.22 -11.08
N MET A 24 -18.99 -2.23 -11.80
CA MET A 24 -19.06 -0.83 -11.38
C MET A 24 -20.51 -0.31 -11.47
N PRO A 25 -21.12 0.10 -10.35
CA PRO A 25 -22.42 0.76 -10.42
C PRO A 25 -22.25 2.12 -11.11
N ALA A 26 -23.26 2.54 -11.86
CA ALA A 26 -23.19 3.75 -12.70
C ALA A 26 -22.72 4.98 -11.91
N ASP A 27 -21.74 5.70 -12.46
CA ASP A 27 -21.22 6.98 -11.99
C ASP A 27 -20.78 7.02 -10.51
N THR A 28 -20.31 5.89 -9.98
CA THR A 28 -19.97 5.79 -8.54
C THR A 28 -18.58 6.29 -8.19
N ILE A 29 -17.58 6.13 -9.06
CA ILE A 29 -16.18 6.40 -8.69
C ILE A 29 -15.83 7.88 -8.87
N PRO A 30 -15.43 8.60 -7.81
CA PRO A 30 -15.08 10.02 -7.91
C PRO A 30 -13.78 10.23 -8.67
N ILE A 31 -13.82 11.12 -9.67
CA ILE A 31 -12.64 11.64 -10.37
C ILE A 31 -12.34 13.02 -9.80
N ILE A 32 -11.24 13.12 -9.05
CA ILE A 32 -10.87 14.33 -8.30
C ILE A 32 -9.69 15.02 -9.00
N LYS A 33 -9.79 16.34 -9.17
CA LYS A 33 -8.76 17.19 -9.78
C LYS A 33 -8.41 18.38 -8.86
N GLY A 34 -7.36 19.13 -9.20
CA GLY A 34 -7.01 20.38 -8.53
C GLY A 34 -6.53 20.23 -7.07
N VAL A 35 -6.86 21.21 -6.22
CA VAL A 35 -6.46 21.25 -4.79
C VAL A 35 -6.88 19.98 -4.04
N PRO A 36 -8.14 19.52 -4.10
CA PRO A 36 -8.57 18.31 -3.38
C PRO A 36 -7.79 17.06 -3.78
N PHE A 37 -7.40 16.94 -5.06
CA PHE A 37 -6.55 15.84 -5.50
C PHE A 37 -5.18 15.89 -4.81
N ARG A 38 -4.54 17.06 -4.76
CA ARG A 38 -3.22 17.24 -4.13
C ARG A 38 -3.28 16.92 -2.64
N ASP A 39 -4.32 17.38 -1.97
CA ASP A 39 -4.52 17.17 -0.54
C ASP A 39 -4.76 15.69 -0.21
N ILE A 40 -5.70 15.04 -0.91
CA ILE A 40 -5.95 13.60 -0.71
C ILE A 40 -4.72 12.76 -1.06
N LYS A 41 -3.93 13.15 -2.07
CA LYS A 41 -2.68 12.47 -2.45
C LYS A 41 -1.64 12.46 -1.32
N GLN A 42 -1.68 13.41 -0.38
CA GLN A 42 -0.79 13.41 0.78
C GLN A 42 -1.08 12.22 1.72
N SER A 43 -2.34 11.82 1.86
CA SER A 43 -2.74 10.62 2.62
C SER A 43 -2.40 9.29 1.93
N TYR A 44 -2.14 9.34 0.62
CA TYR A 44 -1.87 8.15 -0.18
C TYR A 44 -0.45 7.63 0.08
N THR A 45 -0.27 6.85 1.13
CA THR A 45 1.00 6.20 1.50
C THR A 45 0.96 4.69 1.26
N GLY A 46 2.13 4.06 1.14
CA GLY A 46 2.23 2.62 0.88
C GLY A 46 1.98 1.74 2.12
N GLY A 47 2.47 0.50 2.06
CA GLY A 47 2.56 -0.38 3.22
C GLY A 47 3.59 0.09 4.26
N SER A 48 3.61 -0.57 5.41
CA SER A 48 4.66 -0.41 6.43
C SER A 48 5.67 -1.53 6.28
N THR A 49 6.96 -1.18 6.25
CA THR A 49 8.07 -2.13 6.27
C THR A 49 9.06 -1.63 7.29
N ASP A 50 9.09 -2.26 8.45
CA ASP A 50 9.76 -1.75 9.64
C ASP A 50 10.41 -2.92 10.39
N ALA A 51 11.65 -2.70 10.85
CA ALA A 51 12.39 -3.60 11.72
C ALA A 51 12.38 -2.98 13.12
N TYR A 52 11.69 -3.63 14.06
CA TYR A 52 11.52 -3.13 15.42
C TYR A 52 12.54 -3.74 16.38
N ILE A 53 12.81 -5.03 16.21
CA ILE A 53 13.78 -5.77 17.02
C ILE A 53 14.78 -6.42 16.05
N PRO A 54 16.08 -6.08 16.14
CA PRO A 54 17.08 -6.49 15.15
C PRO A 54 17.46 -7.97 15.25
N TYR A 55 17.15 -8.64 16.35
CA TYR A 55 17.46 -10.06 16.58
C TYR A 55 16.28 -10.75 17.26
N GLY A 56 15.96 -11.96 16.82
CA GLY A 56 14.94 -12.79 17.44
C GLY A 56 15.24 -14.27 17.33
N GLU A 57 14.76 -15.01 18.33
CA GLU A 57 14.82 -16.47 18.38
C GLU A 57 13.42 -17.06 18.27
N ASN A 58 13.33 -18.29 17.77
CA ASN A 58 12.06 -19.02 17.63
C ASN A 58 11.00 -18.23 16.83
N ILE A 59 11.40 -17.66 15.70
CA ILE A 59 10.57 -16.74 14.92
C ILE A 59 9.57 -17.47 14.03
N MET A 60 8.30 -17.17 14.23
CA MET A 60 7.20 -17.55 13.36
C MET A 60 6.91 -16.42 12.36
N CYS A 61 6.77 -16.80 11.09
CA CYS A 61 6.51 -15.92 9.96
C CYS A 61 5.08 -16.14 9.49
N TYR A 62 4.27 -15.09 9.52
CA TYR A 62 2.91 -15.10 9.02
C TYR A 62 2.74 -14.09 7.88
N ASP A 63 1.84 -14.37 6.95
CA ASP A 63 1.51 -13.49 5.83
C ASP A 63 0.00 -13.45 5.61
N ILE A 64 -0.57 -12.28 5.36
CA ILE A 64 -2.01 -12.19 5.10
C ILE A 64 -2.33 -12.73 3.70
N ASN A 65 -3.28 -13.67 3.63
CA ASN A 65 -3.83 -14.13 2.37
C ASN A 65 -4.50 -12.98 1.62
N SER A 66 -3.83 -12.51 0.57
CA SER A 66 -4.34 -11.47 -0.35
C SER A 66 -4.77 -10.20 0.39
N LEU A 67 -3.84 -9.52 1.08
CA LEU A 67 -4.14 -8.30 1.86
C LEU A 67 -4.88 -7.21 1.07
N TYR A 68 -4.44 -6.91 -0.17
CA TYR A 68 -5.12 -5.93 -1.02
C TYR A 68 -6.57 -6.34 -1.30
N PRO A 69 -6.85 -7.53 -1.86
CA PRO A 69 -8.23 -8.01 -2.05
C PRO A 69 -9.06 -8.05 -0.76
N ALA A 70 -8.46 -8.42 0.38
CA ALA A 70 -9.15 -8.44 1.66
C ALA A 70 -9.61 -7.04 2.10
N ALA A 71 -8.76 -6.02 1.93
CA ALA A 71 -9.13 -4.63 2.17
C ALA A 71 -10.20 -4.14 1.18
N ILE A 72 -10.05 -4.46 -0.11
CA ILE A 72 -11.00 -4.10 -1.17
C ILE A 72 -12.38 -4.67 -0.91
N LYS A 73 -12.48 -5.92 -0.43
CA LYS A 73 -13.75 -6.57 -0.13
C LYS A 73 -14.40 -6.07 1.17
N LYS A 74 -13.60 -5.89 2.22
CA LYS A 74 -14.13 -5.71 3.59
C LYS A 74 -14.75 -4.33 3.83
N TYR A 75 -14.19 -3.30 3.22
CA TYR A 75 -14.52 -1.91 3.55
C TYR A 75 -15.38 -1.25 2.47
N LYS A 76 -16.03 -0.15 2.84
CA LYS A 76 -16.71 0.74 1.89
C LYS A 76 -15.74 1.79 1.38
N TYR A 77 -16.08 2.41 0.26
CA TYR A 77 -15.19 3.33 -0.45
C TYR A 77 -15.88 4.66 -0.76
N PRO A 78 -15.10 5.74 -0.95
CA PRO A 78 -15.61 7.02 -1.43
C PRO A 78 -16.38 6.88 -2.74
N VAL A 79 -17.65 7.29 -2.75
CA VAL A 79 -18.49 7.32 -3.95
C VAL A 79 -19.14 8.69 -4.15
N GLY A 80 -19.38 9.03 -5.42
CA GLY A 80 -20.07 10.25 -5.82
C GLY A 80 -19.31 11.53 -5.45
N GLU A 81 -20.05 12.62 -5.31
CA GLU A 81 -19.50 13.93 -4.97
C GLU A 81 -19.06 14.01 -3.51
N PHE A 82 -18.13 14.92 -3.24
CA PHE A 82 -17.64 15.20 -1.89
C PHE A 82 -18.04 16.60 -1.42
N ILE A 83 -18.09 16.77 -0.11
CA ILE A 83 -18.28 18.05 0.56
C ILE A 83 -16.95 18.44 1.20
N SER A 84 -16.49 19.66 0.97
CA SER A 84 -15.29 20.19 1.61
C SER A 84 -15.64 21.08 2.80
N PHE A 85 -14.81 21.04 3.85
CA PHE A 85 -14.85 21.98 4.97
C PHE A 85 -13.43 22.46 5.30
N GLN A 86 -13.31 23.68 5.82
CA GLN A 86 -12.02 24.32 6.12
C GLN A 86 -12.10 25.18 7.38
N ASN A 87 -10.93 25.52 7.93
CA ASN A 87 -10.75 26.45 9.04
C ASN A 87 -11.58 26.10 10.28
N LEU A 88 -11.61 24.82 10.66
CA LEU A 88 -12.21 24.40 11.92
C LEU A 88 -11.33 24.82 13.11
N ASN A 89 -11.96 25.12 14.24
CA ASN A 89 -11.30 25.47 15.51
C ASN A 89 -10.67 24.24 16.19
N ASN A 90 -9.91 23.41 15.46
CA ASN A 90 -9.22 22.25 15.99
C ASN A 90 -10.13 21.25 16.74
N LEU A 91 -11.30 20.99 16.16
CA LEU A 91 -12.32 20.09 16.72
C LEU A 91 -11.82 18.64 16.75
N ASN A 92 -12.27 17.87 17.75
CA ASN A 92 -12.12 16.42 17.70
C ASN A 92 -13.18 15.79 16.78
N ILE A 93 -13.02 14.49 16.50
CA ILE A 93 -13.88 13.79 15.55
C ILE A 93 -15.36 13.75 16.00
N ASN A 94 -15.62 13.59 17.29
CA ASN A 94 -16.98 13.49 17.83
C ASN A 94 -17.70 14.83 17.79
N GLU A 95 -16.98 15.93 18.09
CA GLU A 95 -17.51 17.29 17.97
C GLU A 95 -17.91 17.60 16.52
N LEU A 96 -17.05 17.22 15.57
CA LEU A 96 -17.32 17.44 14.15
C LEU A 96 -18.50 16.57 13.66
N GLU A 97 -18.60 15.30 14.07
CA GLU A 97 -19.76 14.45 13.78
C GLU A 97 -21.05 15.03 14.34
N SER A 98 -21.01 15.59 15.55
CA SER A 98 -22.17 16.24 16.18
C SER A 98 -22.62 17.49 15.43
N ILE A 99 -21.68 18.32 14.94
CA ILE A 99 -21.99 19.54 14.18
C ILE A 99 -22.58 19.21 12.81
N LEU A 100 -22.02 18.20 12.15
CA LEU A 100 -22.46 17.78 10.83
C LEU A 100 -23.68 16.86 10.86
N ASN A 101 -24.05 16.35 12.03
CA ASN A 101 -25.11 15.36 12.24
C ASN A 101 -24.95 14.13 11.33
N GLN A 102 -23.71 13.69 11.14
CA GLN A 102 -23.36 12.51 10.33
C GLN A 102 -21.97 12.00 10.71
N ASN A 103 -21.73 10.72 10.44
CA ASN A 103 -20.40 10.12 10.59
C ASN A 103 -19.40 10.72 9.60
N ILE A 104 -18.15 10.90 10.03
CA ILE A 104 -17.10 11.41 9.16
C ILE A 104 -16.52 10.28 8.32
N PHE A 105 -16.72 10.38 7.01
CA PHE A 105 -16.11 9.47 6.04
C PHE A 105 -15.42 10.23 4.93
N GLY A 106 -14.11 10.03 4.76
CA GLY A 106 -13.33 10.67 3.71
C GLY A 106 -11.90 10.95 4.13
N PHE A 107 -11.42 12.17 3.86
CA PHE A 107 -10.04 12.57 4.10
C PHE A 107 -10.00 13.83 4.94
N ILE A 108 -9.17 13.84 5.96
CA ILE A 108 -9.07 14.94 6.91
C ILE A 108 -7.62 15.37 7.09
N ASP A 109 -7.43 16.68 7.15
CA ASP A 109 -6.21 17.34 7.59
C ASP A 109 -6.30 17.55 9.10
N CYS A 110 -5.30 17.06 9.83
CA CYS A 110 -5.31 17.14 11.27
C CYS A 110 -3.92 17.34 11.88
N GLU A 111 -3.91 17.96 13.06
CA GLU A 111 -2.78 17.87 13.99
C GLU A 111 -2.92 16.59 14.81
N VAL A 112 -1.81 15.88 14.95
CA VAL A 112 -1.74 14.57 15.58
C VAL A 112 -0.72 14.64 16.70
N ASP A 113 -1.18 14.28 17.90
CA ASP A 113 -0.37 14.03 19.09
C ASP A 113 -0.27 12.52 19.30
N CYS A 114 0.95 12.01 19.16
CA CYS A 114 1.28 10.59 19.23
C CYS A 114 1.51 10.17 20.70
N PRO A 115 0.88 9.08 21.17
CA PRO A 115 1.09 8.63 22.54
C PRO A 115 2.54 8.19 22.78
N GLU A 116 3.09 8.51 23.94
CA GLU A 116 4.51 8.29 24.27
C GLU A 116 4.89 6.81 24.36
N ASP A 117 3.94 5.95 24.72
CA ASP A 117 4.12 4.51 24.97
C ASP A 117 3.83 3.63 23.75
N ILE A 118 3.56 4.22 22.58
CA ILE A 118 3.25 3.45 21.38
C ILE A 118 4.45 2.69 20.83
N ARG A 119 4.33 1.36 20.79
CA ARG A 119 5.38 0.50 20.24
C ARG A 119 5.45 0.55 18.71
N HIS A 120 4.29 0.64 18.06
CA HIS A 120 4.19 0.54 16.60
C HIS A 120 3.30 1.66 16.04
N PRO A 121 3.89 2.85 15.75
CA PRO A 121 3.14 3.99 15.23
C PRO A 121 2.51 3.72 13.87
N ILE A 122 1.25 4.13 13.70
CA ILE A 122 0.42 3.67 12.57
C ILE A 122 0.21 4.73 11.48
N LEU A 123 0.20 6.00 11.86
CA LEU A 123 -0.08 7.11 10.96
C LEU A 123 1.20 7.53 10.24
N LYS A 124 1.16 7.47 8.90
CA LYS A 124 2.33 7.71 8.04
C LYS A 124 2.24 9.05 7.33
N ILE A 125 3.34 9.78 7.34
CA ILE A 125 3.53 10.96 6.50
C ILE A 125 4.68 10.75 5.53
N ARG A 126 4.68 11.53 4.45
CA ARG A 126 5.82 11.69 3.56
C ARG A 126 6.57 12.95 3.98
N ARG A 127 7.90 12.87 4.10
CA ARG A 127 8.76 14.05 4.12
C ARG A 127 9.89 13.90 3.14
N ASP A 128 10.28 15.02 2.56
CA ASP A 128 11.54 15.14 1.86
C ASP A 128 12.67 15.07 2.88
N VAL A 129 13.60 14.16 2.64
CA VAL A 129 14.82 14.00 3.42
C VAL A 129 15.98 14.09 2.44
N ARG A 130 16.74 15.20 2.54
CA ARG A 130 17.78 15.58 1.57
C ARG A 130 17.18 15.90 0.20
N SER A 131 17.89 16.71 -0.60
CA SER A 131 17.46 17.08 -1.94
C SER A 131 17.13 15.81 -2.73
N TYR A 132 15.87 15.66 -3.15
CA TYR A 132 15.35 14.61 -4.03
C TYR A 132 15.02 13.22 -3.45
N THR A 133 15.02 12.99 -2.12
CA THR A 133 14.47 11.71 -1.59
C THR A 133 13.27 11.90 -0.67
N VAL A 134 12.10 11.42 -1.10
CA VAL A 134 10.88 11.34 -0.28
C VAL A 134 10.95 10.06 0.55
N ARG A 135 10.88 10.17 1.88
CA ARG A 135 10.67 9.01 2.76
C ARG A 135 9.29 9.03 3.38
N THR A 136 8.71 7.84 3.51
CA THR A 136 7.47 7.61 4.25
C THR A 136 7.81 6.97 5.58
N PHE A 137 7.40 7.59 6.69
CA PHE A 137 7.63 7.08 8.04
C PHE A 137 6.44 7.45 8.94
N SER A 138 6.36 6.81 10.10
CA SER A 138 5.36 7.11 11.12
C SER A 138 6.02 7.91 12.25
N PRO A 139 5.72 9.22 12.40
CA PRO A 139 6.33 10.02 13.47
C PRO A 139 5.81 9.61 14.85
N VAL A 140 6.65 9.84 15.87
CA VAL A 140 6.32 9.61 17.30
C VAL A 140 6.13 10.89 18.10
N GLU A 141 6.25 12.05 17.45
CA GLU A 141 6.06 13.38 18.04
C GLU A 141 4.77 14.00 17.52
N ASN A 142 4.55 15.29 17.80
CA ASN A 142 3.48 16.06 17.18
C ASN A 142 3.76 16.27 15.68
N PHE A 143 2.76 16.04 14.85
CA PHE A 143 2.84 16.32 13.41
C PHE A 143 1.49 16.70 12.84
N LYS A 144 1.52 17.21 11.62
CA LYS A 144 0.33 17.51 10.81
C LYS A 144 0.34 16.65 9.56
N GLY A 145 -0.84 16.24 9.09
CA GLY A 145 -0.95 15.55 7.82
C GLY A 145 -2.39 15.24 7.40
N TRP A 146 -2.51 14.79 6.17
CA TRP A 146 -3.75 14.27 5.61
C TRP A 146 -3.87 12.78 5.82
N PHE A 147 -5.02 12.34 6.32
CA PHE A 147 -5.30 10.92 6.60
C PHE A 147 -6.70 10.54 6.14
N HIS A 148 -6.89 9.26 5.86
CA HIS A 148 -8.23 8.71 5.69
C HIS A 148 -8.94 8.71 7.06
N SER A 149 -10.20 9.12 7.12
CA SER A 149 -10.92 9.28 8.39
C SER A 149 -10.99 7.98 9.20
N GLU A 150 -11.12 6.84 8.53
CA GLU A 150 -11.12 5.54 9.20
C GLU A 150 -9.75 5.21 9.85
N GLU A 151 -8.63 5.67 9.30
CA GLU A 151 -7.33 5.50 9.98
C GLU A 151 -7.25 6.37 11.23
N VAL A 152 -7.81 7.57 11.17
CA VAL A 152 -7.89 8.47 12.33
C VAL A 152 -8.75 7.87 13.43
N LYS A 153 -9.91 7.30 13.09
CA LYS A 153 -10.77 6.58 14.05
C LYS A 153 -10.03 5.43 14.73
N GLU A 154 -9.27 4.65 13.97
CA GLU A 154 -8.46 3.55 14.50
C GLU A 154 -7.26 4.03 15.33
N ALA A 155 -6.64 5.16 14.96
CA ALA A 155 -5.57 5.79 15.72
C ALA A 155 -6.05 6.27 17.11
N ILE A 156 -7.22 6.89 17.17
CA ILE A 156 -7.80 7.38 18.43
C ILE A 156 -7.99 6.22 19.43
N LYS A 157 -8.40 5.04 18.95
CA LYS A 157 -8.59 3.84 19.80
C LYS A 157 -7.31 3.38 20.50
N ILE A 158 -6.15 3.68 19.92
CA ILE A 158 -4.84 3.30 20.47
C ILE A 158 -4.09 4.48 21.11
N GLY A 159 -4.81 5.57 21.43
CA GLY A 159 -4.31 6.66 22.26
C GLY A 159 -3.87 7.92 21.55
N TYR A 160 -3.98 8.01 20.21
CA TYR A 160 -3.69 9.25 19.49
C TYR A 160 -4.70 10.35 19.84
N LYS A 161 -4.22 11.58 20.07
CA LYS A 161 -5.09 12.75 20.18
C LYS A 161 -5.03 13.51 18.86
N ILE A 162 -6.20 13.78 18.27
CA ILE A 162 -6.30 14.30 16.91
C ILE A 162 -7.21 15.52 16.89
N LYS A 163 -6.74 16.60 16.26
CA LYS A 163 -7.45 17.87 16.07
C LYS A 163 -7.65 18.13 14.59
N ILE A 164 -8.90 18.21 14.15
CA ILE A 164 -9.27 18.33 12.74
C ILE A 164 -9.27 19.81 12.32
N ILE A 165 -8.65 20.09 11.18
CA ILE A 165 -8.48 21.44 10.63
C ILE A 165 -9.37 21.63 9.39
N SER A 166 -9.31 20.68 8.46
CA SER A 166 -10.06 20.72 7.20
C SER A 166 -10.27 19.31 6.65
N GLY A 167 -11.09 19.15 5.61
CA GLY A 167 -11.31 17.83 5.03
C GLY A 167 -12.30 17.77 3.88
N TYR A 168 -12.40 16.57 3.31
CA TYR A 168 -13.27 16.19 2.21
C TYR A 168 -14.08 14.96 2.62
N LEU A 169 -15.41 15.12 2.70
CA LEU A 169 -16.33 14.06 3.09
C LEU A 169 -17.03 13.46 1.88
N PHE A 170 -17.13 12.14 1.85
CA PHE A 170 -17.71 11.37 0.77
C PHE A 170 -18.86 10.52 1.27
N LYS A 171 -19.73 10.09 0.35
CA LYS A 171 -20.63 8.97 0.62
C LYS A 171 -19.83 7.66 0.63
N GLU A 172 -20.28 6.71 1.45
CA GLU A 172 -19.73 5.37 1.53
C GLU A 172 -20.46 4.41 0.59
N GLY A 173 -19.73 3.70 -0.27
CA GLY A 173 -20.29 2.70 -1.17
C GLY A 173 -19.53 1.37 -1.12
N ASN A 174 -20.25 0.25 -1.15
CA ASN A 174 -19.65 -1.05 -1.42
C ASN A 174 -19.65 -1.31 -2.94
N ILE A 175 -18.55 -0.93 -3.59
CA ILE A 175 -18.44 -0.97 -5.06
C ILE A 175 -17.53 -2.10 -5.58
N PHE A 176 -16.82 -2.80 -4.70
CA PHE A 176 -15.82 -3.81 -5.10
C PHE A 176 -16.06 -5.23 -4.57
N SER A 177 -16.99 -5.44 -3.63
CA SER A 177 -17.11 -6.75 -2.98
C SER A 177 -17.40 -7.89 -3.96
N SER A 178 -18.37 -7.70 -4.86
CA SER A 178 -18.76 -8.70 -5.86
C SER A 178 -17.61 -9.05 -6.79
N TYR A 179 -16.86 -8.05 -7.24
CA TYR A 179 -15.66 -8.24 -8.08
C TYR A 179 -14.60 -9.10 -7.38
N ILE A 180 -14.34 -8.85 -6.10
CA ILE A 180 -13.37 -9.65 -5.34
C ILE A 180 -13.91 -11.04 -5.05
N ASP A 181 -15.20 -11.19 -4.75
CA ASP A 181 -15.82 -12.47 -4.45
C ASP A 181 -15.68 -13.46 -5.62
N ASP A 182 -16.06 -13.03 -6.83
CA ASP A 182 -15.97 -13.88 -8.03
C ASP A 182 -14.51 -14.28 -8.32
N LEU A 183 -13.57 -13.33 -8.30
CA LEU A 183 -12.17 -13.61 -8.58
C LEU A 183 -11.51 -14.45 -7.49
N TYR A 184 -11.92 -14.29 -6.22
CA TYR A 184 -11.40 -15.09 -5.14
C TYR A 184 -11.90 -16.53 -5.21
N GLN A 185 -13.17 -16.73 -5.59
CA GLN A 185 -13.71 -18.07 -5.88
C GLN A 185 -12.94 -18.76 -6.99
N ILE A 186 -12.71 -18.08 -8.13
CA ILE A 186 -11.88 -18.61 -9.22
C ILE A 186 -10.49 -18.99 -8.73
N LYS A 187 -9.86 -18.14 -7.90
CA LYS A 187 -8.55 -18.44 -7.30
C LYS A 187 -8.60 -19.69 -6.43
N MET A 188 -9.63 -19.84 -5.59
CA MET A 188 -9.80 -21.00 -4.70
C MET A 188 -9.99 -22.30 -5.48
N GLU A 189 -10.81 -22.27 -6.53
CA GLU A 189 -11.01 -23.42 -7.42
C GLU A 189 -9.72 -23.79 -8.16
N ALA A 190 -8.97 -22.79 -8.64
CA ALA A 190 -7.67 -22.98 -9.25
C ALA A 190 -6.65 -23.58 -8.27
N ASP A 191 -6.60 -23.11 -7.01
CA ASP A 191 -5.77 -23.69 -5.96
C ASP A 191 -6.15 -25.17 -5.70
N LYS A 192 -7.45 -25.50 -5.66
CA LYS A 192 -7.96 -26.88 -5.50
C LYS A 192 -7.58 -27.79 -6.67
N ASN A 193 -7.68 -27.27 -7.89
CA ASN A 193 -7.38 -28.01 -9.12
C ASN A 193 -5.90 -27.99 -9.50
N LYS A 194 -5.05 -27.32 -8.70
CA LYS A 194 -3.62 -27.08 -8.98
C LYS A 194 -3.39 -26.35 -10.32
N ASP A 195 -4.36 -25.55 -10.75
CA ASP A 195 -4.26 -24.72 -11.96
C ASP A 195 -3.47 -23.44 -11.67
N GLN A 196 -2.19 -23.47 -12.01
CA GLN A 196 -1.30 -22.35 -11.76
C GLN A 196 -1.63 -21.11 -12.60
N ILE A 197 -2.22 -21.28 -13.78
CA ILE A 197 -2.51 -20.20 -14.73
C ILE A 197 -3.69 -19.39 -14.20
N TRP A 198 -4.82 -20.04 -13.91
CA TRP A 198 -6.00 -19.35 -13.40
C TRP A 198 -5.76 -18.73 -12.03
N ARG A 199 -4.94 -19.38 -11.20
CA ARG A 199 -4.48 -18.80 -9.94
C ARG A 199 -3.66 -17.52 -10.15
N LEU A 200 -2.75 -17.50 -11.13
CA LEU A 200 -1.95 -16.32 -11.45
C LEU A 200 -2.83 -15.18 -12.00
N ILE A 201 -3.72 -15.50 -12.95
CA ILE A 201 -4.61 -14.53 -13.58
C ILE A 201 -5.53 -13.89 -12.53
N SER A 202 -6.27 -14.70 -11.76
CA SER A 202 -7.19 -14.20 -10.73
C SER A 202 -6.46 -13.36 -9.68
N LYS A 203 -5.31 -13.82 -9.18
CA LYS A 203 -4.46 -13.05 -8.25
C LYS A 203 -4.05 -11.69 -8.83
N ASN A 204 -3.59 -11.68 -10.08
CA ASN A 204 -3.14 -10.44 -10.73
C ASN A 204 -4.30 -9.48 -10.98
N LEU A 205 -5.47 -9.97 -11.40
CA LEU A 205 -6.66 -9.14 -11.60
C LEU A 205 -7.06 -8.44 -10.29
N MET A 206 -7.17 -9.19 -9.19
CA MET A 206 -7.54 -8.62 -7.89
C MET A 206 -6.51 -7.59 -7.39
N ASN A 207 -5.21 -7.88 -7.50
CA ASN A 207 -4.15 -6.97 -7.05
C ASN A 207 -3.99 -5.72 -7.94
N SER A 208 -4.27 -5.85 -9.24
CA SER A 208 -4.09 -4.77 -10.22
C SER A 208 -5.18 -3.70 -10.14
N LEU A 209 -6.36 -4.02 -9.59
CA LEU A 209 -7.49 -3.09 -9.49
C LEU A 209 -7.11 -1.80 -8.78
N TYR A 210 -6.55 -1.91 -7.58
CA TYR A 210 -6.05 -0.75 -6.84
C TYR A 210 -4.95 0.00 -7.60
N GLY A 211 -4.02 -0.73 -8.23
CA GLY A 211 -2.90 -0.14 -8.96
C GLY A 211 -3.35 0.78 -10.09
N ARG A 212 -4.51 0.50 -10.71
CA ARG A 212 -5.13 1.36 -11.70
C ARG A 212 -5.52 2.72 -11.12
N PHE A 213 -6.14 2.74 -9.94
CA PHE A 213 -6.59 3.99 -9.31
C PHE A 213 -5.43 4.88 -8.82
N GLY A 214 -4.29 4.28 -8.48
CA GLY A 214 -3.09 4.97 -8.00
C GLY A 214 -2.04 5.26 -9.08
N MET A 215 -2.38 5.17 -10.37
CA MET A 215 -1.42 5.43 -11.45
C MET A 215 -0.92 6.89 -11.42
N VAL A 216 0.36 7.07 -11.73
CA VAL A 216 0.96 8.40 -11.89
C VAL A 216 0.28 9.11 -13.07
N GLN A 217 -0.08 10.37 -12.86
CA GLN A 217 -0.86 11.17 -13.82
C GLN A 217 -0.04 11.72 -14.99
N TYR A 218 1.28 11.65 -14.90
CA TYR A 218 2.19 12.10 -15.94
C TYR A 218 3.00 10.92 -16.47
N LEU A 219 3.24 10.96 -17.78
CA LEU A 219 4.10 10.00 -18.46
C LEU A 219 5.41 10.70 -18.74
N LEU A 220 6.46 10.29 -18.03
CA LEU A 220 7.81 10.68 -18.38
C LEU A 220 8.17 10.05 -19.72
N LYS A 221 8.82 10.83 -20.58
CA LYS A 221 9.47 10.29 -21.75
C LYS A 221 10.91 9.93 -21.37
N THR A 222 11.34 8.79 -21.88
CA THR A 222 12.71 8.33 -21.73
C THR A 222 13.39 8.43 -23.09
N LEU A 223 14.53 9.13 -23.13
CA LEU A 223 15.45 9.11 -24.24
C LEU A 223 16.71 8.34 -23.84
N VAL A 224 17.24 7.57 -24.78
CA VAL A 224 18.53 6.89 -24.64
C VAL A 224 19.45 7.47 -25.69
N ILE A 225 20.49 8.18 -25.25
CA ILE A 225 21.48 8.81 -26.13
C ILE A 225 22.88 8.33 -25.77
N ASN A 226 23.86 8.51 -26.65
CA ASN A 226 25.25 8.20 -26.32
C ASN A 226 25.88 9.36 -25.52
N ASN A 227 26.79 9.07 -24.59
CA ASN A 227 27.43 10.09 -23.73
C ASN A 227 28.20 11.17 -24.51
N ASN A 228 28.66 10.84 -25.73
CA ASN A 228 29.44 11.75 -26.57
C ASN A 228 28.58 12.63 -27.49
N ASP A 229 27.25 12.55 -27.37
CA ASP A 229 26.34 13.23 -28.27
C ASP A 229 26.13 14.69 -27.83
N GLN A 230 26.53 15.66 -28.67
CA GLN A 230 26.29 17.11 -28.43
C GLN A 230 24.80 17.46 -28.33
N VAL A 231 23.93 16.52 -28.71
CA VAL A 231 22.49 16.59 -28.58
C VAL A 231 22.04 16.77 -27.11
N LEU A 232 22.85 16.36 -26.13
CA LEU A 232 22.54 16.51 -24.69
C LEU A 232 22.27 17.97 -24.28
N SER A 233 23.07 18.94 -24.74
CA SER A 233 22.89 20.36 -24.36
C SER A 233 21.55 20.91 -24.87
N ASN A 234 21.12 20.49 -26.07
CA ASN A 234 19.85 20.92 -26.66
C ASN A 234 18.61 20.38 -25.90
N TYR A 235 18.71 19.23 -25.23
CA TYR A 235 17.63 18.68 -24.41
C TYR A 235 17.61 19.27 -23.00
N ILE A 236 18.79 19.48 -22.40
CA ILE A 236 18.91 20.15 -21.09
C ILE A 236 18.35 21.58 -21.15
N GLU A 237 18.59 22.31 -22.23
CA GLU A 237 18.07 23.68 -22.39
C GLU A 237 16.55 23.77 -22.59
N LYS A 238 15.89 22.68 -23.01
CA LYS A 238 14.48 22.72 -23.45
C LYS A 238 13.51 21.97 -22.54
N SER A 239 13.97 21.04 -21.70
CA SER A 239 13.07 20.08 -21.04
C SER A 239 13.15 20.10 -19.50
N ASN A 240 12.01 19.82 -18.86
CA ASN A 240 11.92 19.52 -17.42
C ASN A 240 12.49 18.12 -17.16
N ILE A 241 13.82 18.01 -17.06
CA ILE A 241 14.50 16.75 -16.76
C ILE A 241 14.20 16.35 -15.31
N GLU A 242 13.68 15.14 -15.14
CA GLU A 242 13.39 14.54 -13.83
C GLU A 242 14.54 13.66 -13.35
N ASP A 243 15.20 12.95 -14.26
CA ASP A 243 16.31 12.04 -13.92
C ASP A 243 17.27 11.83 -15.10
N ILE A 244 18.55 11.62 -14.80
CA ILE A 244 19.58 11.24 -15.76
C ILE A 244 20.36 10.06 -15.16
N LEU A 245 20.31 8.93 -15.82
CA LEU A 245 21.01 7.72 -15.41
C LEU A 245 22.07 7.35 -16.45
N GLU A 246 23.33 7.30 -16.01
CA GLU A 246 24.45 6.91 -16.84
C GLU A 246 24.55 5.38 -16.93
N LEU A 247 24.61 4.87 -18.15
CA LEU A 247 24.70 3.46 -18.52
C LEU A 247 25.89 3.27 -19.47
N ASP A 248 27.08 3.10 -18.89
CA ASP A 248 28.35 2.98 -19.62
C ASP A 248 28.55 4.13 -20.64
N ASN A 249 28.33 3.88 -21.92
CA ASN A 249 28.48 4.86 -23.00
C ASN A 249 27.17 5.56 -23.39
N LYS A 250 26.10 5.39 -22.60
CA LYS A 250 24.77 5.94 -22.84
C LYS A 250 24.23 6.70 -21.65
N LEU A 251 23.44 7.73 -21.92
CA LEU A 251 22.60 8.41 -20.94
C LEU A 251 21.15 8.02 -21.17
N LEU A 252 20.49 7.61 -20.09
CA LEU A 252 19.05 7.47 -20.02
C LEU A 252 18.48 8.74 -19.37
N ILE A 253 17.83 9.56 -20.16
CA ILE A 253 17.27 10.85 -19.73
C ILE A 253 15.76 10.71 -19.61
N GLN A 254 15.23 10.95 -18.42
CA GLN A 254 13.79 11.05 -18.19
C GLN A 254 13.39 12.51 -18.07
N PHE A 255 12.41 12.92 -18.86
CA PHE A 255 11.93 14.30 -18.85
C PHE A 255 10.42 14.34 -19.01
N LEU A 256 9.84 15.42 -18.50
CA LEU A 256 8.46 15.79 -18.74
C LEU A 256 8.38 16.55 -20.08
N PRO A 257 7.58 16.11 -21.06
CA PRO A 257 7.53 16.76 -22.38
C PRO A 257 7.02 18.21 -22.29
N ASP A 258 7.54 19.15 -23.09
CA ASP A 258 7.24 20.60 -22.99
C ASP A 258 5.75 20.98 -23.15
N ASN A 259 4.94 20.10 -23.76
CA ASN A 259 3.48 20.21 -23.78
C ASN A 259 2.85 20.05 -22.38
N TYR A 260 3.67 19.75 -21.38
CA TYR A 260 3.37 19.62 -19.97
C TYR A 260 3.97 20.81 -19.20
N ASN A 261 3.57 22.03 -19.55
CA ASN A 261 3.87 23.18 -18.70
C ASN A 261 3.31 22.96 -17.28
N SER A 262 4.14 23.21 -16.26
CA SER A 262 3.84 22.96 -14.85
C SER A 262 2.58 23.66 -14.33
N LEU A 263 2.22 24.81 -14.92
CA LEU A 263 0.96 25.53 -14.65
C LEU A 263 -0.26 24.88 -15.32
N PHE A 264 -0.12 24.33 -16.53
CA PHE A 264 -1.21 23.65 -17.25
C PHE A 264 -1.66 22.36 -16.52
N TYR A 265 -0.74 21.65 -15.88
CA TYR A 265 -1.04 20.44 -15.10
C TYR A 265 -1.59 20.72 -13.70
N GLN A 266 -1.33 21.90 -13.13
CA GLN A 266 -1.99 22.31 -11.88
C GLN A 266 -3.50 22.47 -12.06
N GLU A 267 -3.96 22.69 -13.29
CA GLU A 267 -5.38 22.87 -13.63
C GLU A 267 -5.99 21.71 -14.43
N HIS A 268 -5.20 20.98 -15.23
CA HIS A 268 -5.71 19.92 -16.12
C HIS A 268 -4.99 18.58 -15.89
N CYS A 269 -5.52 17.76 -14.98
CA CYS A 269 -5.24 16.32 -14.98
C CYS A 269 -5.68 15.75 -16.34
N ILE A 270 -4.80 15.00 -17.03
CA ILE A 270 -5.20 14.13 -18.14
C ILE A 270 -6.43 13.34 -17.70
N ASP A 271 -7.45 13.22 -18.54
CA ASP A 271 -8.67 12.42 -18.29
C ASP A 271 -8.32 10.92 -18.22
N LEU A 272 -7.60 10.55 -17.17
CA LEU A 272 -7.31 9.19 -16.80
C LEU A 272 -8.43 8.72 -15.89
N ASP A 273 -8.92 7.51 -16.13
CA ASP A 273 -9.82 6.81 -15.23
C ASP A 273 -9.08 6.35 -13.96
N ILE A 274 -8.70 7.31 -13.12
CA ILE A 274 -7.99 7.12 -11.86
C ILE A 274 -8.77 7.79 -10.74
N SER A 275 -8.56 7.33 -9.52
CA SER A 275 -9.23 7.89 -8.36
C SER A 275 -8.32 7.81 -7.16
N ILE A 276 -7.71 8.95 -6.81
CA ILE A 276 -6.79 9.02 -5.67
C ILE A 276 -7.47 8.72 -4.35
N SER A 277 -8.75 9.07 -4.21
CA SER A 277 -9.55 8.75 -3.03
C SER A 277 -9.71 7.25 -2.88
N ILE A 278 -10.03 6.52 -3.96
CA ILE A 278 -10.06 5.04 -3.92
C ILE A 278 -8.68 4.47 -3.59
N ALA A 279 -7.63 4.90 -4.29
CA ALA A 279 -6.28 4.39 -4.09
C ALA A 279 -5.80 4.59 -2.64
N SER A 280 -6.01 5.80 -2.11
CA SER A 280 -5.67 6.14 -0.73
C SER A 280 -6.46 5.29 0.27
N SER A 281 -7.78 5.17 0.08
CA SER A 281 -8.65 4.35 0.93
C SER A 281 -8.20 2.89 0.98
N VAL A 282 -7.87 2.27 -0.17
CA VAL A 282 -7.36 0.90 -0.19
C VAL A 282 -6.08 0.78 0.63
N THR A 283 -5.13 1.72 0.48
CA THR A 283 -3.89 1.65 1.27
C THR A 283 -4.11 1.87 2.76
N ALA A 284 -5.00 2.78 3.12
CA ALA A 284 -5.43 3.03 4.49
C ALA A 284 -6.03 1.78 5.13
N TYR A 285 -6.99 1.14 4.47
CA TYR A 285 -7.61 -0.08 4.97
C TYR A 285 -6.65 -1.25 5.15
N ARG A 286 -5.63 -1.35 4.30
CA ARG A 286 -4.58 -2.36 4.47
C ARG A 286 -3.74 -2.12 5.72
N ARG A 287 -3.43 -0.85 6.01
CA ARG A 287 -2.75 -0.48 7.25
C ARG A 287 -3.62 -0.75 8.47
N ILE A 288 -4.92 -0.43 8.41
CA ILE A 288 -5.90 -0.77 9.46
C ILE A 288 -5.96 -2.28 9.69
N LEU A 289 -6.02 -3.09 8.63
CA LEU A 289 -6.01 -4.55 8.75
C LEU A 289 -4.73 -5.09 9.40
N MET A 290 -3.59 -4.46 9.14
CA MET A 290 -2.32 -4.82 9.77
C MET A 290 -2.21 -4.30 11.19
N MET A 291 -2.85 -3.18 11.52
CA MET A 291 -2.76 -2.51 12.82
C MET A 291 -3.13 -3.44 13.97
N LYS A 292 -4.22 -4.20 13.83
CA LYS A 292 -4.67 -5.15 14.86
C LYS A 292 -3.64 -6.22 15.20
N TYR A 293 -2.75 -6.54 14.27
CA TYR A 293 -1.65 -7.47 14.50
C TYR A 293 -0.43 -6.72 15.03
N LYS A 294 -0.13 -5.55 14.48
CA LYS A 294 1.04 -4.78 14.93
C LYS A 294 0.95 -4.35 16.38
N ASN A 295 -0.21 -3.91 16.84
CA ASN A 295 -0.41 -3.45 18.22
C ASN A 295 -0.91 -4.54 19.17
N ASN A 296 -0.67 -5.82 18.86
CA ASN A 296 -1.00 -6.93 19.75
C ASN A 296 0.14 -7.16 20.77
N LEU A 297 -0.19 -7.19 22.07
CA LEU A 297 0.78 -7.32 23.16
C LEU A 297 1.11 -8.79 23.53
N ASN A 298 0.41 -9.77 22.95
CA ASN A 298 0.57 -11.20 23.27
C ASN A 298 1.80 -11.83 22.59
N TYR A 299 2.55 -11.06 21.79
CA TYR A 299 3.79 -11.49 21.16
C TYR A 299 4.72 -10.30 20.92
N ASN A 300 5.98 -10.60 20.68
CA ASN A 300 6.95 -9.60 20.27
C ASN A 300 6.99 -9.54 18.75
N LEU A 301 6.66 -8.38 18.19
CA LEU A 301 6.78 -8.12 16.76
C LEU A 301 8.21 -7.66 16.44
N HIS A 302 8.95 -8.48 15.71
CA HIS A 302 10.33 -8.17 15.33
C HIS A 302 10.38 -7.37 14.04
N TYR A 303 9.60 -7.79 13.05
CA TYR A 303 9.65 -7.23 11.71
C TYR A 303 8.32 -7.36 10.98
N THR A 304 8.06 -6.42 10.07
CA THR A 304 6.93 -6.46 9.16
C THR A 304 7.34 -5.97 7.78
N ASP A 305 6.85 -6.61 6.71
CA ASP A 305 6.93 -6.10 5.35
C ASP A 305 5.55 -6.17 4.72
N THR A 306 4.85 -5.04 4.73
CA THR A 306 3.54 -4.82 4.12
C THR A 306 2.40 -5.65 4.70
N ASP A 307 2.35 -6.95 4.41
CA ASP A 307 1.34 -7.94 4.78
C ASP A 307 1.87 -9.06 5.67
N SER A 308 3.18 -9.04 5.97
CA SER A 308 3.86 -10.07 6.75
C SER A 308 4.16 -9.64 8.19
N LEU A 309 4.22 -10.64 9.08
CA LEU A 309 4.52 -10.53 10.51
C LEU A 309 5.60 -11.55 10.87
N TYR A 310 6.65 -11.09 11.55
CA TYR A 310 7.72 -11.94 12.08
C TYR A 310 7.71 -11.78 13.59
N ILE A 311 7.24 -12.81 14.28
CA ILE A 311 6.89 -12.73 15.69
C ILE A 311 7.47 -13.88 16.49
N SER A 312 7.81 -13.59 17.76
CA SER A 312 8.10 -14.61 18.76
C SER A 312 7.02 -14.54 19.84
N PHE A 313 6.53 -15.71 20.27
CA PHE A 313 5.55 -15.79 21.35
C PHE A 313 6.23 -15.95 22.70
N ASN A 314 5.61 -15.42 23.75
CA ASN A 314 6.12 -15.55 25.12
C ASN A 314 5.91 -16.97 25.66
N ASN A 315 4.87 -17.66 25.20
CA ASN A 315 4.54 -19.04 25.57
C ASN A 315 3.73 -19.74 24.45
N ASN A 316 3.54 -21.06 24.57
CA ASN A 316 2.82 -21.86 23.58
C ASN A 316 1.29 -21.65 23.59
N GLU A 317 0.72 -21.20 24.70
CA GLU A 317 -0.71 -20.93 24.84
C GLU A 317 -1.09 -19.70 24.00
N ASP A 318 -0.33 -18.62 24.11
CA ASP A 318 -0.47 -17.40 23.30
C ASP A 318 -0.38 -17.73 21.81
N LYS A 319 0.58 -18.58 21.42
CA LYS A 319 0.73 -19.05 20.04
C LYS A 319 -0.53 -19.78 19.58
N THR A 320 -0.98 -20.77 20.35
CA THR A 320 -2.12 -21.61 19.98
C THR A 320 -3.41 -20.78 19.88
N ASN A 321 -3.64 -19.87 20.82
CA ASN A 321 -4.78 -18.98 20.81
C ASN A 321 -4.74 -18.00 19.63
N PHE A 322 -3.56 -17.45 19.32
CA PHE A 322 -3.37 -16.58 18.16
C PHE A 322 -3.66 -17.32 16.85
N GLU A 323 -3.07 -18.51 16.68
CA GLU A 323 -3.25 -19.31 15.47
C GLU A 323 -4.71 -19.75 15.28
N ALA A 324 -5.39 -20.19 16.34
CA ALA A 324 -6.80 -20.60 16.28
C ALA A 324 -7.75 -19.48 15.82
N ASN A 325 -7.46 -18.22 16.18
CA ASN A 325 -8.35 -17.10 15.89
C ASN A 325 -8.00 -16.33 14.60
N HIS A 326 -6.76 -16.43 14.13
CA HIS A 326 -6.26 -15.54 13.07
C HIS A 326 -5.61 -16.26 11.89
N VAL A 327 -5.29 -17.56 12.02
CA VAL A 327 -4.58 -18.31 10.99
C VAL A 327 -5.54 -19.25 10.26
N ASP A 328 -5.63 -19.07 8.95
CA ASP A 328 -6.32 -19.97 8.04
C ASP A 328 -5.63 -19.85 6.67
N PRO A 329 -5.06 -20.93 6.11
CA PRO A 329 -4.27 -20.88 4.89
C PRO A 329 -5.07 -20.55 3.63
N LEU A 330 -6.40 -20.63 3.66
CA LEU A 330 -7.27 -20.47 2.50
C LEU A 330 -8.24 -19.29 2.64
N LYS A 331 -8.52 -18.83 3.85
CA LYS A 331 -9.48 -17.75 4.08
C LYS A 331 -8.89 -16.38 3.76
N LEU A 332 -9.62 -15.59 2.98
CA LEU A 332 -9.22 -14.24 2.58
C LEU A 332 -9.03 -13.33 3.80
N GLY A 333 -7.90 -12.63 3.87
CA GLY A 333 -7.60 -11.70 4.97
C GLY A 333 -7.16 -12.36 6.28
N PHE A 334 -7.12 -13.70 6.34
CA PHE A 334 -6.51 -14.46 7.44
C PHE A 334 -5.02 -14.65 7.19
N LEU A 335 -4.29 -14.96 8.25
CA LEU A 335 -2.86 -15.23 8.17
C LEU A 335 -2.63 -16.67 7.69
N LYS A 336 -1.61 -16.87 6.86
CA LYS A 336 -0.99 -18.17 6.60
C LYS A 336 0.39 -18.19 7.24
N ILE A 337 0.82 -19.38 7.67
CA ILE A 337 2.19 -19.58 8.16
C ILE A 337 3.10 -19.80 6.94
N GLU A 338 4.21 -19.06 6.89
CA GLU A 338 5.21 -19.14 5.81
C GLU A 338 6.51 -19.86 6.22
N ASN A 339 6.58 -20.34 7.46
CA ASN A 339 7.66 -21.19 7.91
C ASN A 339 7.72 -22.51 7.13
N ASN A 340 8.89 -23.16 7.17
CA ASN A 340 9.06 -24.51 6.66
C ASN A 340 8.24 -25.52 7.49
N LYS A 341 7.81 -26.60 6.84
CA LYS A 341 7.18 -27.74 7.50
C LYS A 341 8.14 -28.92 7.60
N MET A 342 8.14 -29.58 8.75
CA MET A 342 8.75 -30.91 8.95
C MET A 342 7.75 -31.76 9.73
N ASP A 343 7.54 -33.00 9.31
CA ASP A 343 6.53 -33.90 9.89
C ASP A 343 5.14 -33.25 10.07
N ASN A 344 4.71 -32.51 9.04
CA ASN A 344 3.46 -31.73 9.00
C ASN A 344 3.33 -30.61 10.03
N LYS A 345 4.39 -30.26 10.77
CA LYS A 345 4.42 -29.15 11.72
C LYS A 345 5.28 -28.01 11.17
N PHE A 346 4.80 -26.78 11.34
CA PHE A 346 5.57 -25.59 11.01
C PHE A 346 6.66 -25.37 12.05
N ILE A 347 7.92 -25.25 11.60
CA ILE A 347 9.07 -25.06 12.48
C ILE A 347 9.43 -23.56 12.52
N PRO A 348 9.57 -22.95 13.70
CA PRO A 348 10.10 -21.59 13.80
C PRO A 348 11.53 -21.50 13.26
N PHE A 349 11.96 -20.31 12.88
CA PHE A 349 13.40 -20.08 12.66
C PHE A 349 14.10 -19.95 14.02
N ASP A 350 15.16 -20.71 14.22
CA ASP A 350 15.94 -20.70 15.45
C ASP A 350 16.49 -19.30 15.74
N ARG A 351 17.07 -18.65 14.72
CA ARG A 351 17.64 -17.30 14.83
C ARG A 351 17.31 -16.46 13.61
N PHE A 352 17.03 -15.18 13.83
CA PHE A 352 16.69 -14.23 12.78
C PHE A 352 17.37 -12.89 13.04
N TYR A 353 18.05 -12.35 12.02
CA TYR A 353 18.74 -11.07 12.05
C TYR A 353 18.07 -10.09 11.09
N PHE A 354 17.46 -9.04 11.62
CA PHE A 354 16.81 -7.98 10.87
C PHE A 354 17.72 -6.75 10.83
N LEU A 355 18.48 -6.61 9.74
CA LEU A 355 19.50 -5.57 9.61
C LEU A 355 18.91 -4.24 9.12
N ALA A 356 17.93 -4.30 8.21
CA ALA A 356 17.20 -3.14 7.71
C ALA A 356 15.88 -3.56 7.03
N PRO A 357 14.98 -2.62 6.70
CA PRO A 357 13.84 -2.89 5.85
C PRO A 357 14.24 -3.64 4.56
N LYS A 358 13.68 -4.85 4.39
CA LYS A 358 13.95 -5.78 3.27
C LYS A 358 15.40 -6.28 3.20
N PHE A 359 16.10 -6.27 4.33
CA PHE A 359 17.42 -6.84 4.51
C PHE A 359 17.50 -7.66 5.80
N TYR A 360 17.44 -8.98 5.66
CA TYR A 360 17.48 -9.90 6.79
C TYR A 360 18.00 -11.30 6.42
N VAL A 361 18.43 -12.03 7.45
CA VAL A 361 18.93 -13.41 7.37
C VAL A 361 18.25 -14.24 8.46
N ALA A 362 17.78 -15.43 8.12
CA ALA A 362 17.22 -16.42 9.06
C ALA A 362 18.01 -17.73 9.02
N ILE A 363 18.14 -18.36 10.17
CA ILE A 363 18.81 -19.65 10.36
C ILE A 363 17.76 -20.62 10.93
N LEU A 364 17.63 -21.79 10.31
CA LEU A 364 16.63 -22.80 10.69
C LEU A 364 17.14 -23.80 11.75
N ASN A 365 18.42 -24.19 11.71
CA ASN A 365 19.08 -25.05 12.69
C ASN A 365 20.61 -24.91 12.58
N ASP A 366 21.34 -24.96 13.69
CA ASP A 366 22.81 -24.91 13.75
C ASP A 366 23.51 -26.07 13.00
N SER A 367 22.76 -27.13 12.67
CA SER A 367 23.25 -28.32 11.97
C SER A 367 22.90 -28.40 10.47
N ILE A 368 22.09 -27.47 9.94
CA ILE A 368 21.59 -27.52 8.55
C ILE A 368 21.76 -26.15 7.87
N ASP A 369 22.43 -26.14 6.71
CA ASP A 369 22.72 -25.00 5.80
C ASP A 369 21.49 -24.24 5.25
N PHE A 370 20.31 -24.35 5.87
CA PHE A 370 19.11 -23.67 5.39
C PHE A 370 19.04 -22.23 5.90
N THR A 371 19.76 -21.33 5.21
CA THR A 371 19.64 -19.89 5.43
C THR A 371 18.54 -19.28 4.56
N LYS A 372 17.57 -18.59 5.16
CA LYS A 372 16.65 -17.71 4.41
C LYS A 372 17.23 -16.30 4.39
N THR A 373 17.80 -15.91 3.25
CA THR A 373 18.35 -14.56 3.05
C THR A 373 17.43 -13.74 2.15
N LYS A 374 17.03 -12.55 2.60
CA LYS A 374 16.34 -11.56 1.76
C LYS A 374 17.13 -10.28 1.77
N ILE A 375 17.68 -9.93 0.61
CA ILE A 375 18.33 -8.64 0.38
C ILE A 375 17.69 -8.05 -0.87
N ARG A 376 16.96 -6.94 -0.72
CA ARG A 376 16.35 -6.26 -1.86
C ARG A 376 17.44 -5.77 -2.82
N GLY A 377 17.33 -6.14 -4.09
CA GLY A 377 18.22 -5.67 -5.16
C GLY A 377 19.37 -6.62 -5.50
N LEU A 378 19.59 -7.68 -4.70
CA LEU A 378 20.51 -8.76 -5.05
C LEU A 378 19.72 -9.91 -5.69
N GLN A 379 20.10 -10.30 -6.91
CA GLN A 379 19.75 -11.63 -7.42
C GLN A 379 20.54 -12.67 -6.60
N LYS A 380 19.99 -13.89 -6.45
CA LYS A 380 20.76 -15.00 -5.89
C LYS A 380 22.09 -15.06 -6.64
N LEU A 381 23.19 -14.82 -5.94
CA LEU A 381 24.50 -15.25 -6.41
C LEU A 381 24.41 -16.78 -6.41
N SER A 382 24.08 -17.36 -7.56
CA SER A 382 24.37 -18.77 -7.80
C SER A 382 25.89 -18.85 -7.87
N ASP A 383 26.46 -19.47 -6.85
CA ASP A 383 27.86 -19.88 -6.72
C ASP A 383 28.86 -18.73 -6.48
N LEU A 384 29.21 -18.54 -5.21
CA LEU A 384 30.52 -18.05 -4.76
C LEU A 384 31.10 -19.06 -3.77
#